data_AF-A0A7R9WG67-F1
#
_entry.id   AF-A0A7R9WG67-F1
#
_cell.length_a   1.000
_cell.length_b   1.000
_cell.length_c   1.000
_cell.angle_alpha   90.00
_cell.angle_beta   90.00
_cell.angle_gamma   90.00
#
_symmetry.space_group_name_H-M   'P 1'
#
loop_
_entity.id
_entity.type
_entity.pdbx_description
1 polymer ?
#
loop_
_entity_poly.entity_id
_entity_poly.type
_entity_poly.pdbx_seq_one_letter_code
_entity_poly.pdbx_strand_id
1 'polypeptide(L)'
;FFLFCSASGDRGADNIALLSTMKLVTAVVLASALSGASAFGVAPAPAHVRTTTSLPARIAESEMTPEQLEIAQLADRWAEIRLYSDEEAQEKLSGEELEAYTRYHTKIKEDIEKMKTIAEMMVKSVEIPQVAKKSKTQKKKDAWARKQALEAAKAAAAAN
;
A
#
# COMPACT_ATOMS: atom_id res chain seq x y z
N PHE A 1 71.14 39.42 20.77
CA PHE A 1 71.72 38.08 20.91
C PHE A 1 70.90 37.32 21.96
N PHE A 2 69.95 36.49 21.55
CA PHE A 2 69.62 35.17 22.11
C PHE A 2 68.29 34.66 21.52
N LEU A 3 68.41 33.53 20.82
CA LEU A 3 67.50 32.41 20.61
C LEU A 3 66.01 32.64 20.28
N PHE A 4 65.74 32.44 18.99
CA PHE A 4 64.49 31.91 18.44
C PHE A 4 64.35 30.43 18.89
N CYS A 5 63.31 30.10 19.65
CA CYS A 5 62.97 28.73 20.01
C CYS A 5 61.77 28.29 19.16
N SER A 6 62.02 27.36 18.24
CA SER A 6 61.03 26.74 17.36
C SER A 6 60.34 25.60 18.09
N ALA A 7 59.00 25.61 18.13
CA ALA A 7 58.20 24.48 18.57
C ALA A 7 57.19 24.13 17.47
N SER A 8 57.54 23.13 16.67
CA SER A 8 56.64 22.47 15.72
C SER A 8 55.84 21.41 16.48
N GLY A 9 54.55 21.67 16.71
CA GLY A 9 53.61 20.75 17.33
C GLY A 9 52.68 20.14 16.29
N ASP A 10 52.86 18.83 16.12
CA ASP A 10 52.17 17.87 15.27
C ASP A 10 50.62 17.95 15.34
N ARG A 11 49.96 18.12 14.19
CA ARG A 11 48.48 18.18 14.04
C ARG A 11 47.95 17.14 13.03
N GLY A 12 48.65 16.02 12.87
CA GLY A 12 48.34 15.03 11.82
C GLY A 12 47.52 13.82 12.25
N ALA A 13 47.49 13.44 13.53
CA ALA A 13 47.04 12.10 13.93
C ALA A 13 45.55 11.98 14.33
N ASP A 14 44.90 13.07 14.73
CA ASP A 14 43.60 12.97 15.42
C ASP A 14 42.39 12.82 14.49
N ASN A 15 42.52 13.18 13.21
CA ASN A 15 41.39 13.14 12.26
C ASN A 15 41.13 11.75 11.65
N ILE A 16 42.09 10.83 11.71
CA ILE A 16 41.94 9.48 11.11
C ILE A 16 41.15 8.55 12.04
N ALA A 17 41.24 8.74 13.36
CA ALA A 17 40.53 7.91 14.34
C ALA A 17 39.01 8.19 14.39
N LEU A 18 38.59 9.44 14.16
CA LEU A 18 37.18 9.85 14.18
C LEU A 18 36.39 9.36 12.96
N LEU A 19 37.02 9.31 11.79
CA LEU A 19 36.41 8.79 10.55
C LEU A 19 36.23 7.26 10.56
N SER A 20 37.04 6.54 11.34
CA SER A 20 36.96 5.08 11.48
C SER A 20 35.84 4.66 12.44
N THR A 21 35.67 5.37 13.54
CA THR A 21 34.66 5.06 14.57
C THR A 21 33.22 5.32 14.11
N MET A 22 32.96 6.38 13.34
CA MET A 22 31.62 6.63 12.79
C MET A 22 31.13 5.54 11.82
N LYS A 23 32.03 4.96 11.02
CA LYS A 23 31.71 3.87 10.07
C LYS A 23 31.38 2.55 10.78
N LEU A 24 32.07 2.30 11.90
CA LEU A 24 31.89 1.08 12.68
C LEU A 24 30.57 1.12 13.48
N VAL A 25 30.20 2.29 14.02
CA VAL A 25 28.90 2.49 14.68
C VAL A 25 27.73 2.37 13.70
N THR A 26 27.86 2.91 12.47
CA THR A 26 26.81 2.73 11.45
C THR A 26 26.64 1.28 11.02
N ALA A 27 27.74 0.53 10.87
CA ALA A 27 27.67 -0.90 10.54
C ALA A 27 26.98 -1.73 11.64
N VAL A 28 27.22 -1.42 12.92
CA VAL A 28 26.59 -2.14 14.04
C VAL A 28 25.09 -1.83 14.17
N VAL A 29 24.66 -0.59 13.89
CA VAL A 29 23.23 -0.24 13.89
C VAL A 29 22.49 -0.93 12.72
N LEU A 30 23.11 -1.06 11.55
CA LEU A 30 22.53 -1.79 10.42
C LEU A 30 22.46 -3.30 10.66
N ALA A 31 23.47 -3.88 11.30
CA ALA A 31 23.49 -5.31 11.63
C ALA A 31 22.45 -5.67 12.71
N SER A 32 22.24 -4.81 13.70
CA SER A 32 21.23 -5.04 14.75
C SER A 32 19.78 -4.90 14.25
N ALA A 33 19.53 -4.05 13.24
CA ALA A 33 18.23 -4.02 12.56
C ALA A 33 17.94 -5.30 11.75
N LEU A 34 18.97 -5.92 11.16
CA LEU A 34 18.82 -7.15 10.37
C LEU A 34 18.48 -8.37 11.25
N SER A 35 19.05 -8.47 12.45
CA SER A 35 18.76 -9.58 13.38
C SER A 35 17.40 -9.45 14.11
N GLY A 36 16.81 -8.24 14.16
CA GLY A 36 15.47 -8.04 14.70
C GLY A 36 14.36 -8.55 13.78
N ALA A 37 14.59 -8.57 12.46
CA ALA A 37 13.60 -9.00 11.48
C ALA A 37 13.38 -10.52 11.45
N SER A 38 14.34 -11.31 11.95
CA SER A 38 14.25 -12.78 12.03
C SER A 38 13.51 -13.31 13.27
N ALA A 39 13.21 -12.46 14.26
CA ALA A 39 12.53 -12.86 15.49
C ALA A 39 10.99 -12.82 15.38
N PHE A 40 10.46 -12.19 14.34
CA PHE A 40 9.07 -12.33 13.93
C PHE A 40 9.08 -13.24 12.72
N GLY A 41 8.48 -14.43 12.82
CA GLY A 41 8.46 -15.48 11.79
C GLY A 41 7.74 -15.11 10.48
N VAL A 42 8.04 -13.95 9.90
CA VAL A 42 7.75 -13.62 8.52
C VAL A 42 8.76 -14.41 7.71
N ALA A 43 8.43 -15.66 7.41
CA ALA A 43 9.03 -16.34 6.27
C ALA A 43 9.04 -15.33 5.10
N PRO A 44 10.15 -15.17 4.36
CA PRO A 44 10.12 -14.34 3.17
C PRO A 44 8.95 -14.84 2.34
N ALA A 45 7.93 -13.99 2.16
CA ALA A 45 6.80 -14.32 1.31
C ALA A 45 7.41 -14.84 0.00
N PRO A 46 7.04 -16.05 -0.47
CA PRO A 46 7.65 -16.62 -1.66
C PRO A 46 7.63 -15.53 -2.73
N ALA A 47 8.82 -15.10 -3.14
CA ALA A 47 8.99 -14.04 -4.11
C ALA A 47 8.03 -14.33 -5.25
N HIS A 48 7.04 -13.44 -5.45
CA HIS A 48 5.90 -13.64 -6.33
C HIS A 48 6.23 -14.63 -7.45
N VAL A 49 5.76 -15.87 -7.30
CA VAL A 49 5.56 -16.70 -8.48
C VAL A 49 4.54 -15.88 -9.24
N ARG A 50 5.01 -15.12 -10.23
CA ARG A 50 4.15 -14.56 -11.26
C ARG A 50 3.51 -15.79 -11.87
N THR A 51 2.34 -16.16 -11.37
CA THR A 51 1.42 -17.02 -12.09
C THR A 51 1.18 -16.27 -13.38
N THR A 52 1.92 -16.64 -14.42
CA THR A 52 1.64 -16.25 -15.78
C THR A 52 0.34 -16.93 -16.12
N THR A 53 -0.77 -16.35 -15.67
CA THR A 53 -2.08 -16.59 -16.26
C THR A 53 -2.04 -15.94 -17.63
N SER A 54 -1.25 -16.53 -18.52
CA SER A 54 -1.42 -16.33 -19.95
C SER A 54 -2.85 -16.78 -20.21
N LEU A 55 -3.71 -15.84 -20.58
CA LEU A 55 -4.94 -16.20 -21.27
C LEU A 55 -4.55 -17.18 -22.38
N PRO A 56 -5.17 -18.37 -22.47
CA PRO A 56 -4.91 -19.24 -23.60
C PRO A 56 -5.20 -18.43 -24.86
N ALA A 57 -4.22 -18.38 -25.77
CA ALA A 57 -4.43 -17.79 -27.07
C ALA A 57 -5.68 -18.43 -27.71
N ARG A 58 -6.44 -17.65 -28.48
CA ARG A 58 -7.55 -18.20 -29.28
C ARG A 58 -7.03 -19.40 -30.06
N ILE A 59 -7.70 -20.54 -29.92
CA ILE A 59 -7.41 -21.75 -30.70
C ILE A 59 -7.58 -21.39 -32.18
N ALA A 60 -6.72 -21.90 -33.06
CA ALA A 60 -6.87 -21.64 -34.49
C ALA A 60 -8.20 -22.24 -34.98
N GLU A 61 -8.92 -21.53 -35.87
CA GLU A 61 -10.22 -22.00 -36.38
C GLU A 61 -10.15 -23.39 -37.02
N SER A 62 -8.99 -23.76 -37.58
CA SER A 62 -8.74 -25.08 -38.17
C SER A 62 -8.72 -26.23 -37.16
N GLU A 63 -8.57 -25.93 -35.87
CA GLU A 63 -8.49 -26.91 -34.77
C GLU A 63 -9.74 -26.89 -33.89
N MET A 64 -10.68 -25.98 -34.13
CA MET A 64 -11.92 -25.89 -33.36
C MET A 64 -12.91 -26.99 -33.75
N THR A 65 -13.58 -27.56 -32.76
CA THR A 65 -14.78 -28.37 -33.02
C THR A 65 -15.91 -27.48 -33.55
N PRO A 66 -16.89 -28.02 -34.30
CA PRO A 66 -18.01 -27.23 -34.81
C PRO A 66 -18.76 -26.48 -33.67
N GLU A 67 -18.93 -27.14 -32.52
CA GLU A 67 -19.54 -26.52 -31.34
C GLU A 67 -18.72 -25.33 -30.80
N GLN A 68 -17.39 -25.45 -30.78
CA GLN A 68 -16.51 -24.36 -30.34
C GLN A 68 -16.54 -23.17 -31.31
N LEU A 69 -16.67 -23.45 -32.60
CA LEU A 69 -16.75 -22.43 -33.63
C LEU A 69 -18.06 -21.63 -33.50
N GLU A 70 -19.19 -22.28 -33.24
CA GLU A 70 -20.47 -21.60 -32.96
C GLU A 70 -20.38 -20.71 -31.72
N ILE A 71 -19.75 -21.21 -30.64
CA ILE A 71 -19.54 -20.42 -29.42
C ILE A 71 -18.63 -19.22 -29.69
N ALA A 72 -17.56 -19.40 -30.49
CA ALA A 72 -16.64 -18.32 -30.84
C ALA A 72 -17.34 -17.23 -31.67
N GLN A 73 -18.18 -17.62 -32.63
CA GLN A 73 -18.98 -16.69 -33.44
C GLN A 73 -20.00 -15.93 -32.59
N LEU A 74 -20.69 -16.62 -31.68
CA LEU A 74 -21.59 -15.97 -30.72
C LEU A 74 -20.83 -14.99 -29.84
N ALA A 75 -19.66 -15.38 -29.32
CA ALA A 75 -18.84 -14.51 -28.50
C ALA A 75 -18.37 -13.25 -29.27
N ASP A 76 -18.00 -13.39 -30.54
CA ASP A 76 -17.62 -12.26 -31.40
C ASP A 76 -18.82 -11.34 -31.66
N ARG A 77 -20.00 -11.90 -31.96
CA ARG A 77 -21.23 -11.12 -32.11
C ARG A 77 -21.58 -10.35 -30.83
N TRP A 78 -21.46 -10.97 -29.66
CA TRP A 78 -21.68 -10.29 -28.39
C TRP A 78 -20.62 -9.22 -28.08
N ALA A 79 -19.37 -9.44 -28.50
CA ALA A 79 -18.31 -8.45 -28.37
C ALA A 79 -18.59 -7.21 -29.23
N GLU A 80 -19.12 -7.39 -30.44
CA GLU A 80 -19.58 -6.31 -31.31
C GLU A 80 -20.79 -5.59 -30.73
N ILE A 81 -21.81 -6.33 -30.30
CA ILE A 81 -23.03 -5.78 -29.69
C ILE A 81 -22.72 -4.91 -28.46
N ARG A 82 -21.76 -5.33 -27.62
CA ARG A 82 -21.36 -4.58 -26.42
C ARG A 82 -20.71 -3.23 -26.74
N LEU A 83 -20.21 -3.04 -27.96
CA LEU A 83 -19.58 -1.79 -28.38
C LEU A 83 -20.58 -0.80 -28.98
N TYR A 84 -21.81 -1.21 -29.27
CA TYR A 84 -22.84 -0.30 -29.75
C TYR A 84 -23.26 0.71 -28.69
N SER A 85 -23.63 1.91 -29.16
CA SER A 85 -24.34 2.87 -28.31
C SER A 85 -25.79 2.41 -28.09
N ASP A 86 -26.44 2.93 -27.05
CA ASP A 86 -27.85 2.61 -26.74
C ASP A 86 -28.78 2.93 -27.94
N GLU A 87 -28.43 3.94 -28.74
CA GLU A 87 -29.15 4.35 -29.97
C GLU A 87 -28.89 3.38 -31.14
N GLU A 88 -27.61 3.02 -31.38
CA GLU A 88 -27.24 2.06 -32.43
C GLU A 88 -27.77 0.65 -32.15
N ALA A 89 -27.84 0.27 -30.88
CA ALA A 89 -28.40 -1.00 -30.43
C ALA A 89 -29.90 -1.07 -30.72
N GLN A 90 -30.66 0.01 -30.52
CA GLN A 90 -32.09 0.06 -30.84
C GLN A 90 -32.39 -0.01 -32.34
N GLU A 91 -31.49 0.50 -33.19
CA GLU A 91 -31.64 0.45 -34.64
C GLU A 91 -31.23 -0.90 -35.24
N LYS A 92 -30.15 -1.51 -34.72
CA LYS A 92 -29.56 -2.73 -35.30
C LYS A 92 -30.08 -4.03 -34.69
N LEU A 93 -30.52 -4.00 -33.43
CA LEU A 93 -30.98 -5.20 -32.73
C LEU A 93 -32.51 -5.18 -32.62
N SER A 94 -33.11 -6.36 -32.79
CA SER A 94 -34.56 -6.52 -32.65
C SER A 94 -34.90 -7.76 -31.82
N GLY A 95 -36.04 -7.73 -31.15
CA GLY A 95 -36.56 -8.85 -30.38
C GLY A 95 -35.73 -9.20 -29.14
N GLU A 96 -35.38 -10.48 -29.01
CA GLU A 96 -34.74 -11.04 -27.80
C GLU A 96 -33.32 -10.48 -27.56
N GLU A 97 -32.56 -10.14 -28.60
CA GLU A 97 -31.21 -9.59 -28.46
C GLU A 97 -31.22 -8.18 -27.87
N LEU A 98 -32.21 -7.36 -28.24
CA LEU A 98 -32.40 -6.02 -27.69
C LEU A 98 -32.76 -6.09 -26.19
N GLU A 99 -33.65 -7.01 -25.82
CA GLU A 99 -34.01 -7.21 -24.42
C GLU A 99 -32.79 -7.65 -23.59
N ALA A 100 -31.99 -8.58 -24.10
CA ALA A 100 -30.79 -9.04 -23.43
C ALA A 100 -29.74 -7.92 -23.29
N TYR A 101 -29.51 -7.13 -24.34
CA TYR A 101 -28.65 -5.93 -24.29
C TYR A 101 -29.14 -4.94 -23.23
N THR A 102 -30.43 -4.62 -23.22
CA THR A 102 -31.02 -3.65 -22.29
C THR A 102 -30.91 -4.14 -20.84
N ARG A 103 -31.21 -5.43 -20.58
CA ARG A 103 -31.06 -6.03 -19.24
C ARG A 103 -29.61 -6.01 -18.78
N TYR A 104 -28.66 -6.33 -19.67
CA TYR A 104 -27.24 -6.30 -19.37
C TYR A 104 -26.78 -4.88 -18.98
N HIS A 105 -27.08 -3.87 -19.81
CA HIS A 105 -26.67 -2.50 -19.52
C HIS A 105 -27.32 -1.92 -18.28
N THR A 106 -28.60 -2.23 -18.04
CA THR A 106 -29.30 -1.82 -16.81
C THR A 106 -28.59 -2.39 -15.58
N LYS A 107 -28.31 -3.70 -15.58
CA LYS A 107 -27.59 -4.35 -14.48
C LYS A 107 -26.19 -3.76 -14.25
N ILE A 108 -25.44 -3.50 -15.33
CA ILE A 108 -24.10 -2.89 -15.21
C ILE A 108 -24.18 -1.48 -14.63
N LYS A 109 -25.14 -0.66 -15.07
CA LYS A 109 -25.37 0.69 -14.52
C LYS A 109 -25.69 0.61 -13.01
N GLU A 110 -26.58 -0.28 -12.61
CA GLU A 110 -26.91 -0.50 -11.19
C GLU A 110 -25.70 -0.97 -10.37
N ASP A 111 -24.90 -1.89 -10.89
CA ASP A 111 -23.73 -2.43 -10.18
C ASP A 111 -22.63 -1.36 -10.03
N ILE A 112 -22.45 -0.50 -11.04
CA ILE A 112 -21.56 0.66 -10.95
C ILE A 112 -22.03 1.63 -9.85
N GLU A 113 -23.32 1.92 -9.76
CA GLU A 113 -23.87 2.80 -8.73
C GLU A 113 -23.69 2.22 -7.31
N LYS A 114 -23.93 0.91 -7.14
CA LYS A 114 -23.68 0.20 -5.87
C LYS A 114 -22.20 0.28 -5.50
N MET A 115 -21.30 0.02 -6.44
CA MET A 115 -19.85 0.09 -6.24
C MET A 115 -19.39 1.51 -5.86
N LYS A 116 -19.93 2.54 -6.52
CA LYS A 116 -19.66 3.94 -6.17
C LYS A 116 -20.09 4.25 -4.74
N THR A 117 -21.28 3.80 -4.35
CA THR A 117 -21.80 3.98 -2.99
C THR A 117 -20.89 3.33 -1.95
N ILE A 118 -20.44 2.10 -2.21
CA ILE A 118 -19.50 1.39 -1.33
C ILE A 118 -18.18 2.16 -1.23
N ALA A 119 -17.64 2.63 -2.36
CA ALA A 119 -16.40 3.40 -2.38
C ALA A 119 -16.53 4.69 -1.55
N GLU A 120 -17.64 5.41 -1.65
CA GLU A 120 -17.91 6.61 -0.84
C GLU A 120 -17.99 6.29 0.66
N MET A 121 -18.60 5.17 1.04
CA MET A 121 -18.62 4.71 2.44
C MET A 121 -17.22 4.37 2.96
N MET A 122 -16.38 3.75 2.13
CA MET A 122 -15.00 3.44 2.49
C MET A 122 -14.18 4.72 2.67
N VAL A 123 -14.32 5.70 1.78
CA VAL A 123 -13.63 7.01 1.92
C VAL A 123 -14.01 7.68 3.22
N LYS A 124 -15.32 7.74 3.55
CA LYS A 124 -15.81 8.30 4.82
C LYS A 124 -15.27 7.54 6.04
N SER A 125 -15.05 6.24 5.93
CA SER A 125 -14.51 5.42 7.02
C SER A 125 -12.99 5.59 7.20
N VAL A 126 -12.28 5.97 6.13
CA VAL A 126 -10.81 6.19 6.13
C VAL A 126 -10.45 7.63 6.49
N GLU A 127 -11.40 8.56 6.49
CA GLU A 127 -11.21 9.89 7.06
C GLU A 127 -10.95 9.77 8.57
N ILE A 128 -9.67 9.66 8.94
CA ILE A 128 -9.18 9.66 10.32
C ILE A 128 -9.79 10.90 10.97
N PRO A 129 -10.57 10.75 12.06
CA PRO A 129 -11.10 11.89 12.78
C PRO A 129 -9.95 12.84 13.06
N GLN A 130 -9.99 14.03 12.48
CA GLN A 130 -8.97 15.05 12.69
C GLN A 130 -9.09 15.52 14.14
N VAL A 131 -8.51 14.75 15.07
CA VAL A 131 -8.49 15.11 16.48
C VAL A 131 -7.73 16.43 16.56
N ALA A 132 -8.45 17.49 16.90
CA ALA A 132 -7.88 18.81 17.05
C ALA A 132 -6.65 18.71 17.97
N LYS A 133 -5.50 19.21 17.50
CA LYS A 133 -4.26 19.16 18.27
C LYS A 133 -4.50 19.79 19.64
N LYS A 134 -4.23 19.05 20.72
CA LYS A 134 -4.36 19.54 22.09
C LYS A 134 -3.65 20.89 22.25
N SER A 135 -4.31 21.86 22.90
CA SER A 135 -3.73 23.18 23.18
C SER A 135 -2.48 23.07 24.08
N LYS A 136 -1.58 24.06 24.01
CA LYS A 136 -0.37 24.09 24.85
C LYS A 136 -0.71 24.00 26.35
N THR A 137 -1.78 24.66 26.78
CA THR A 137 -2.26 24.63 28.16
C THR A 137 -2.77 23.26 28.56
N GLN A 138 -3.54 22.59 27.69
CA GLN A 138 -4.04 21.24 27.96
C GLN A 138 -2.89 20.24 28.11
N LYS A 139 -1.87 20.33 27.24
CA LYS A 139 -0.67 19.49 27.34
C LYS A 139 0.07 19.68 28.67
N LYS A 140 0.16 20.92 29.16
CA LYS A 140 0.79 21.21 30.46
C LYS A 140 0.00 20.61 31.63
N LYS A 141 -1.33 20.73 31.62
CA LYS A 141 -2.21 20.12 32.63
C LYS A 141 -2.09 18.59 32.63
N ASP A 142 -2.16 17.96 31.45
CA ASP A 142 -2.03 16.51 31.30
C ASP A 142 -0.65 16.02 31.78
N ALA A 143 0.43 16.74 31.47
CA ALA A 143 1.78 16.39 31.90
C ALA A 143 1.93 16.48 33.42
N TRP A 144 1.31 17.49 34.06
CA TRP A 144 1.34 17.64 35.50
C TRP A 144 0.53 16.54 36.20
N ALA A 145 -0.68 16.24 35.70
CA ALA A 145 -1.50 15.14 36.22
C ALA A 145 -0.77 13.79 36.13
N ARG A 146 -0.04 13.54 35.04
CA ARG A 146 0.82 12.35 34.89
C ARG A 146 1.91 12.28 35.95
N LYS A 147 2.56 13.40 36.27
CA LYS A 147 3.59 13.44 37.32
C LYS A 147 3.00 13.12 38.69
N GLN A 148 1.85 13.69 39.02
CA GLN A 148 1.16 13.39 40.28
C GLN A 148 0.75 11.92 40.37
N ALA A 149 0.18 11.35 39.30
CA ALA A 149 -0.18 9.94 39.28
C ALA A 149 1.03 9.02 39.48
N LEU A 150 2.19 9.38 38.89
CA LEU A 150 3.44 8.63 39.09
C LEU A 150 3.97 8.74 40.52
N GLU A 151 3.93 9.92 41.12
CA GLU A 151 4.36 10.11 42.52
C GLU A 151 3.44 9.38 43.49
N ALA A 152 2.12 9.45 43.28
CA ALA A 152 1.15 8.71 44.07
C ALA A 152 1.35 7.19 43.94
N ALA A 153 1.59 6.69 42.72
CA ALA A 153 1.88 5.27 42.49
C ALA A 153 3.17 4.82 43.18
N LYS A 154 4.23 5.65 43.17
CA LYS A 154 5.48 5.37 43.88
C LYS A 154 5.28 5.36 45.40
N ALA A 155 4.52 6.30 45.94
CA ALA A 155 4.20 6.34 47.36
C ALA A 155 3.39 5.11 47.79
N ALA A 156 2.39 4.70 46.99
CA ALA A 156 1.62 3.49 47.24
C ALA A 156 2.46 2.21 47.14
N ALA A 157 3.42 2.16 46.22
CA ALA A 157 4.36 1.03 46.09
C ALA A 157 5.38 0.96 47.22
N ALA A 158 5.75 2.09 47.84
CA ALA A 158 6.64 2.13 49.00
C ALA A 158 5.93 1.83 50.34
N ALA A 159 4.60 1.89 50.36
CA ALA A 159 3.76 1.60 51.52
C ALA A 159 3.31 0.13 51.61
N ASN A 160 3.56 -0.67 50.57
CA ASN A 160 3.37 -2.14 50.54
C ASN A 160 4.72 -2.84 50.66
#